data_AF-A0A2S6RI94-F1
#
_entry.id   AF-A0A2S6RI94-F1
#
_cell.length_a   1.000
_cell.length_b   1.000
_cell.length_c   1.000
_cell.angle_alpha   90.00
_cell.angle_beta   90.00
_cell.angle_gamma   90.00
#
_symmetry.space_group_name_H-M   'P 1'
#
loop_
_entity.id
_entity.type
_entity.pdbx_description
1 polymer ?
#
loop_
_entity_poly.entity_id
_entity_poly.type
_entity_poly.pdbx_seq_one_letter_code
_entity_poly.pdbx_strand_id
1 'polypeptide(L)'
;MTLKSGIFVIKSHEVGSRIDKFVLNHCKSLNFFSVQKLLRTGQIRVDGHRAKGFLRLELGNKVRIPHFHVSNKKIINKASSALSEKIINEQILYKDDDMMAINKPSGVSVQGGTKVI
;
A
#
# COMPACT_ATOMS: atom_id res chain seq x y z
N MET A 1 13.02 -10.14 4.21
CA MET A 1 13.01 -9.66 5.60
C MET A 1 11.80 -10.27 6.29
N THR A 2 12.00 -11.21 7.19
CA THR A 2 10.94 -11.98 7.86
C THR A 2 10.47 -11.16 9.05
N LEU A 3 9.21 -10.74 9.08
CA LEU A 3 8.68 -9.91 10.17
C LEU A 3 7.81 -10.72 11.10
N LYS A 4 7.83 -10.31 12.38
CA LYS A 4 7.10 -10.89 13.51
C LYS A 4 5.65 -11.21 13.13
N SER A 5 5.45 -12.44 12.69
CA SER A 5 4.16 -13.06 12.61
C SER A 5 3.83 -13.62 13.99
N GLY A 6 2.55 -13.54 14.36
CA GLY A 6 2.17 -13.95 15.71
C GLY A 6 0.84 -13.38 16.15
N ILE A 7 0.49 -13.77 17.37
CA ILE A 7 -0.67 -13.26 18.08
C ILE A 7 -0.15 -12.21 19.06
N PHE A 8 -0.65 -10.99 18.94
CA PHE A 8 -0.34 -9.89 19.84
C PHE A 8 -1.51 -9.66 20.78
N VAL A 9 -1.24 -9.57 22.07
CA VAL A 9 -2.23 -9.25 23.09
C VAL A 9 -2.14 -7.76 23.41
N ILE A 10 -3.26 -7.06 23.28
CA ILE A 10 -3.32 -5.60 23.49
C ILE A 10 -3.12 -5.25 24.96
N LYS A 11 -2.15 -4.36 25.20
CA LYS A 11 -1.81 -3.84 26.53
C LYS A 11 -2.53 -2.50 26.79
N SER A 12 -2.53 -2.05 28.05
CA SER A 12 -3.20 -0.83 28.50
C SER A 12 -2.86 0.43 27.71
N HIS A 13 -1.63 0.57 27.22
CA HIS A 13 -1.18 1.73 26.43
C HIS A 13 -1.64 1.70 24.96
N GLU A 14 -2.17 0.58 24.47
CA GLU A 14 -2.58 0.38 23.08
C GLU A 14 -4.11 0.39 22.94
N VAL A 15 -4.83 0.41 24.06
CA VAL A 15 -6.29 0.49 24.12
C VAL A 15 -6.79 1.75 23.39
N GLY A 16 -7.87 1.59 22.62
CA GLY A 16 -8.45 2.66 21.81
C GLY A 16 -7.72 2.92 20.50
N SER A 17 -6.55 2.31 20.27
CA SER A 17 -5.86 2.40 18.98
C SER A 17 -6.66 1.70 17.90
N ARG A 18 -6.66 2.30 16.70
CA ARG A 18 -7.21 1.62 15.52
C ARG A 18 -6.30 0.47 15.11
N ILE A 19 -6.88 -0.62 14.63
CA ILE A 19 -6.14 -1.81 14.22
C ILE A 19 -5.14 -1.52 13.08
N ASP A 20 -5.49 -0.66 12.13
CA ASP A 20 -4.60 -0.28 11.04
C ASP A 20 -3.31 0.40 11.56
N LYS A 21 -3.46 1.37 12.47
CA LYS A 21 -2.34 2.04 13.16
C LYS A 21 -1.53 1.08 14.03
N PHE A 22 -2.21 0.21 14.79
CA PHE A 22 -1.55 -0.79 15.62
C PHE A 22 -0.63 -1.70 14.80
N VAL A 23 -1.14 -2.22 13.68
CA VAL A 23 -0.38 -3.08 12.77
C VAL A 23 0.77 -2.33 12.10
N LEU A 24 0.57 -1.08 11.67
CA LEU A 24 1.65 -0.25 11.12
C LEU A 24 2.78 -0.01 12.12
N ASN A 25 2.44 0.27 13.38
CA ASN A 25 3.42 0.51 14.44
C ASN A 25 4.22 -0.76 14.78
N HIS A 26 3.55 -1.93 14.80
CA HIS A 26 4.20 -3.21 15.08
C HIS A 26 5.00 -3.76 13.89
N CYS A 27 4.52 -3.52 12.68
CA CYS A 27 5.10 -4.03 11.44
C CYS A 27 5.58 -2.87 10.56
N LYS A 28 6.70 -2.23 10.96
CA LYS A 28 7.31 -1.09 10.25
C LYS A 28 7.65 -1.32 8.77
N SER A 29 7.72 -2.58 8.33
CA SER A 29 7.94 -2.96 6.94
C SER A 29 6.71 -2.82 6.04
N LEU A 30 5.51 -2.74 6.63
CA LEU A 30 4.27 -2.64 5.88
C LEU A 30 3.94 -1.18 5.60
N ASN A 31 3.50 -0.92 4.38
CA ASN A 31 2.84 0.33 4.04
C ASN A 31 1.33 0.23 4.34
N PHE A 32 0.66 1.38 4.43
CA PHE A 32 -0.77 1.47 4.71
C PHE A 32 -1.61 0.62 3.75
N PHE A 33 -1.30 0.66 2.46
CA PHE A 33 -2.01 -0.11 1.44
C PHE A 33 -1.94 -1.63 1.67
N SER A 34 -0.77 -2.15 2.05
CA SER A 34 -0.63 -3.58 2.35
C SER A 34 -1.42 -3.97 3.60
N VAL A 35 -1.41 -3.15 4.66
CA VAL A 35 -2.24 -3.40 5.85
C VAL A 35 -3.73 -3.41 5.49
N GLN A 36 -4.18 -2.43 4.71
CA GLN A 36 -5.57 -2.36 4.25
C GLN A 36 -5.93 -3.58 3.39
N LYS A 37 -5.03 -4.02 2.51
CA LYS A 37 -5.20 -5.24 1.72
C LYS A 37 -5.33 -6.47 2.62
N LEU A 38 -4.48 -6.62 3.63
CA LEU A 38 -4.52 -7.76 4.57
C LEU A 38 -5.80 -7.79 5.43
N LEU A 39 -6.28 -6.63 5.85
CA LEU A 39 -7.57 -6.49 6.55
C LEU A 39 -8.74 -6.84 5.61
N ARG A 40 -8.70 -6.31 4.37
CA ARG A 40 -9.73 -6.58 3.36
C ARG A 40 -9.73 -8.03 2.91
N THR A 41 -8.59 -8.73 2.86
CA THR A 41 -8.57 -10.17 2.58
C THR A 41 -8.86 -11.03 3.82
N GLY A 42 -9.01 -10.41 5.00
CA GLY A 42 -9.32 -11.09 6.25
C GLY A 42 -8.16 -11.91 6.80
N GLN A 43 -6.94 -11.65 6.38
CA GLN A 43 -5.76 -12.36 6.89
C GLN A 43 -5.37 -11.88 8.29
N ILE A 44 -5.57 -10.59 8.58
CA ILE A 44 -5.49 -10.02 9.93
C ILE A 44 -6.82 -10.27 10.64
N ARG A 45 -6.74 -10.80 11.86
CA ARG A 45 -7.92 -11.14 12.69
C ARG A 45 -7.78 -10.60 14.10
N VAL A 46 -8.90 -10.30 14.73
CA VAL A 46 -9.00 -9.95 16.16
C VAL A 46 -9.89 -10.97 16.82
N ASP A 47 -9.38 -11.65 17.85
CA ASP A 47 -10.10 -12.69 18.59
C ASP A 47 -10.72 -13.78 17.68
N GLY A 48 -10.05 -14.10 16.57
CA GLY A 48 -10.51 -15.08 15.58
C GLY A 48 -11.47 -14.53 14.52
N HIS A 49 -12.00 -13.32 14.71
CA HIS A 49 -12.91 -12.67 13.77
C HIS A 49 -12.19 -11.76 12.76
N ARG A 50 -12.80 -11.57 11.59
CA ARG A 50 -12.29 -10.63 10.57
C ARG A 50 -12.50 -9.20 11.05
N ALA A 51 -11.42 -8.45 11.17
CA ALA A 51 -11.45 -7.07 11.64
C ALA A 51 -11.61 -6.07 10.47
N LYS A 52 -12.39 -5.01 10.71
CA LYS A 52 -12.47 -3.84 9.82
C LYS A 52 -11.34 -2.87 10.19
N GLY A 53 -10.81 -2.11 9.23
CA GLY A 53 -9.66 -1.23 9.47
C GLY A 53 -9.89 -0.09 10.47
N PHE A 54 -11.15 0.29 10.71
CA PHE A 54 -11.52 1.31 11.69
C PHE A 54 -11.81 0.74 13.09
N LEU A 55 -11.70 -0.58 13.28
CA LEU A 55 -11.92 -1.22 14.59
C LEU A 55 -10.93 -0.63 15.61
N ARG A 56 -11.46 -0.17 16.74
CA ARG A 56 -10.66 0.21 17.91
C ARG A 56 -10.42 -1.01 18.78
N LEU A 57 -9.20 -1.12 19.27
CA LEU A 57 -8.74 -2.24 20.07
C LEU A 57 -9.07 -2.03 21.55
N GLU A 58 -9.45 -3.10 22.22
CA GLU A 58 -9.73 -3.16 23.65
C GLU A 58 -8.65 -3.96 24.38
N LEU A 59 -8.56 -3.77 25.69
CA LEU A 59 -7.57 -4.42 26.52
C LEU A 59 -7.78 -5.94 26.48
N GLY A 60 -6.71 -6.68 26.19
CA GLY A 60 -6.77 -8.15 26.12
C GLY A 60 -7.18 -8.73 24.77
N ASN A 61 -7.57 -7.92 23.77
CA ASN A 61 -7.81 -8.43 22.42
C ASN A 61 -6.56 -9.14 21.86
N LYS A 62 -6.79 -10.23 21.12
CA LYS A 62 -5.75 -11.00 20.43
C LYS A 62 -5.74 -10.67 18.95
N VAL A 63 -4.76 -9.87 18.52
CA VAL A 63 -4.56 -9.52 17.11
C VAL A 63 -3.64 -10.55 16.46
N ARG A 64 -4.18 -11.34 15.52
CA ARG A 64 -3.40 -12.28 14.71
C ARG A 64 -2.93 -11.60 13.44
N ILE A 65 -1.62 -11.53 13.27
CA ILE A 65 -0.97 -11.02 12.07
C ILE A 65 -0.37 -12.20 11.28
N PRO A 66 -0.74 -12.38 10.00
CA PRO A 66 -0.23 -13.49 9.18
C PRO A 66 1.27 -13.34 8.90
N HIS A 67 1.94 -14.44 8.55
CA HIS A 67 3.24 -14.34 7.88
C HIS A 67 3.02 -13.72 6.49
N PHE A 68 3.69 -12.61 6.21
CA PHE A 68 3.70 -12.00 4.89
C PHE A 68 5.15 -11.74 4.47
N HIS A 69 5.44 -12.05 3.22
CA HIS A 69 6.69 -11.64 2.59
C HIS A 69 6.45 -10.29 1.94
N VAL A 70 7.04 -9.23 2.51
CA VAL A 70 7.12 -7.95 1.80
C VAL A 70 8.21 -8.11 0.76
N SER A 71 7.84 -8.17 -0.52
CA SER A 71 8.84 -8.06 -1.59
C SER A 71 9.35 -6.62 -1.57
N ASN A 72 10.58 -6.43 -1.10
CA ASN A 72 11.34 -5.19 -1.32
C ASN A 72 11.78 -5.06 -2.79
N LYS A 73 10.98 -5.55 -3.74
CA LYS A 73 11.15 -5.09 -5.11
C LYS A 73 10.71 -3.63 -5.06
N LYS A 74 11.70 -2.73 -4.92
CA LYS A 74 11.61 -1.42 -5.56
C LYS A 74 11.08 -1.75 -6.94
N ILE A 75 9.85 -1.34 -7.22
CA ILE A 75 9.39 -1.30 -8.58
C ILE A 75 10.27 -0.23 -9.18
N ILE A 76 11.44 -0.65 -9.68
CA ILE A 76 12.20 0.13 -10.63
C ILE A 76 11.27 0.11 -11.82
N ASN A 77 10.38 1.09 -11.87
CA ASN A 77 9.75 1.50 -13.11
C ASN A 77 10.92 1.92 -13.96
N LYS A 78 11.53 0.95 -14.65
CA LYS A 78 12.48 1.22 -15.71
C LYS A 78 11.62 2.02 -16.67
N ALA A 79 11.83 3.35 -16.71
CA ALA A 79 11.13 4.20 -17.64
C ALA A 79 11.23 3.50 -18.99
N SER A 80 10.08 3.08 -19.53
CA SER A 80 10.07 2.43 -20.81
C SER A 80 10.71 3.43 -21.76
N SER A 81 11.75 2.99 -22.47
CA SER A 81 12.52 3.79 -23.42
C SER A 81 11.70 4.28 -24.62
N ALA A 82 10.37 4.22 -24.54
CA ALA A 82 9.43 4.54 -25.60
C ALA A 82 9.24 6.06 -25.77
N LEU A 83 9.42 6.84 -24.70
CA LEU A 83 9.35 8.31 -24.75
C LEU A 83 10.50 8.88 -23.91
N SER A 84 11.44 9.55 -24.55
CA SER A 84 12.51 10.24 -23.83
C SER A 84 11.92 11.40 -23.03
N GLU A 85 12.50 11.69 -21.85
CA GLU A 85 12.07 12.81 -21.00
C GLU A 85 12.03 14.14 -21.76
N LYS A 86 12.90 14.31 -22.76
CA LYS A 86 12.92 15.46 -23.66
C LYS A 86 11.63 15.61 -24.46
N ILE A 87 11.15 14.54 -25.09
CA ILE A 87 9.92 14.56 -25.91
C ILE A 87 8.71 14.90 -25.05
N ILE A 88 8.64 14.37 -23.83
CA ILE A 88 7.53 14.65 -22.91
C ILE A 88 7.55 16.13 -22.50
N ASN A 89 8.71 16.66 -22.14
CA ASN A 89 8.84 18.07 -21.72
C ASN A 89 8.46 19.05 -22.84
N GLU A 90 8.80 18.75 -24.09
CA GLU A 90 8.44 19.55 -25.27
C GLU A 90 6.93 19.51 -25.59
N GLN A 91 6.19 18.54 -25.04
CA GLN A 91 4.76 18.35 -25.26
C GLN A 91 3.89 18.86 -24.11
N ILE A 92 4.46 19.41 -23.05
CA ILE A 92 3.69 20.01 -21.94
C ILE A 92 3.04 21.30 -22.43
N LEU A 93 1.71 21.34 -22.43
CA LEU A 93 0.92 22.54 -22.75
C LEU A 93 0.71 23.42 -21.51
N TYR A 94 0.62 22.79 -20.34
CA TYR A 94 0.39 23.48 -19.07
C TYR A 94 0.96 22.65 -17.92
N LYS A 95 1.49 23.31 -16.89
CA LYS A 95 1.95 22.66 -15.66
C LYS A 95 1.96 23.66 -14.50
N ASP A 96 1.37 23.26 -13.39
CA ASP A 96 1.47 23.93 -12.09
C ASP A 96 1.71 22.88 -10.98
N ASP A 97 1.51 23.28 -9.72
CA ASP A 97 1.72 22.42 -8.56
C ASP A 97 0.64 21.33 -8.41
N ASP A 98 -0.54 21.51 -9.03
CA ASP A 98 -1.72 20.66 -8.85
C ASP A 98 -2.03 19.81 -10.09
N MET A 99 -1.65 20.25 -11.29
CA MET A 99 -2.02 19.63 -12.55
C MET A 99 -1.04 19.90 -13.71
N MET A 100 -1.16 19.05 -14.74
CA MET A 100 -0.36 19.13 -15.96
C MET A 100 -1.20 18.71 -17.17
N ALA A 101 -1.13 19.47 -18.26
CA ALA A 101 -1.72 19.14 -19.54
C ALA A 101 -0.62 18.83 -20.56
N ILE A 102 -0.76 17.71 -21.28
CA ILE A 102 0.25 17.21 -22.23
C ILE A 102 -0.41 17.00 -23.59
N ASN A 103 0.23 17.49 -24.64
CA ASN A 103 -0.14 17.23 -26.03
C ASN A 103 0.35 15.86 -26.47
N LYS A 104 -0.47 14.84 -26.17
CA LYS A 104 -0.11 13.46 -26.46
C LYS A 104 -0.03 13.20 -27.98
N PRO A 105 1.06 12.60 -28.48
CA PRO A 105 1.20 12.30 -29.90
C PRO A 105 0.32 11.11 -30.29
N SER A 106 -0.10 11.08 -31.55
CA SER A 106 -0.85 9.96 -32.12
C SER A 106 -0.05 8.65 -32.01
N GLY A 107 -0.74 7.53 -31.80
CA GLY A 107 -0.11 6.20 -31.69
C GLY A 107 0.43 5.84 -30.30
N VAL A 108 0.50 6.78 -29.35
CA VAL A 108 0.81 6.47 -27.94
C VAL A 108 -0.47 6.04 -27.22
N SER A 109 -0.41 5.06 -26.33
CA SER A 109 -1.55 4.67 -25.48
C SER A 109 -1.55 5.45 -24.16
N VAL A 110 -2.72 5.84 -23.63
CA VAL A 110 -2.80 6.53 -22.31
C VAL A 110 -2.58 5.54 -21.17
N GLN A 111 -3.18 4.35 -21.30
CA GLN A 111 -3.08 3.26 -20.35
C GLN A 111 -2.65 2.00 -21.10
N GLY A 112 -1.73 1.23 -20.51
CA GLY A 112 -1.37 -0.08 -21.05
C GLY A 112 -2.59 -1.00 -21.05
N GLY A 113 -2.93 -1.56 -22.20
CA GLY A 113 -3.97 -2.58 -22.30
C GLY A 113 -3.55 -3.89 -21.63
N THR A 114 -4.49 -4.81 -21.45
CA THR A 114 -4.34 -6.10 -20.72
C THR A 114 -3.24 -7.03 -21.25
N LYS A 115 -2.58 -6.70 -22.37
CA LYS A 115 -1.50 -7.48 -23.01
C LYS A 115 -0.10 -6.85 -22.91
N VAL A 116 0.06 -5.72 -22.21
CA VAL A 116 1.37 -5.11 -22.00
C VAL A 116 1.87 -5.48 -20.61
N ILE A 117 2.83 -6.43 -20.55
CA ILE A 117 3.55 -6.84 -19.34
C ILE A 117 4.89 -6.10 -19.32
#